data_AF-A0AAW4MZP7-F1
#
_entry.id   AF-A0AAW4MZP7-F1
#
_cell.length_a   1.000
_cell.length_b   1.000
_cell.length_c   1.000
_cell.angle_alpha   90.00
_cell.angle_beta   90.00
_cell.angle_gamma   90.00
#
_symmetry.space_group_name_H-M   'P 1'
#
loop_
_entity.id
_entity.type
_entity.pdbx_description
1 polymer ?
#
loop_
_entity_poly.entity_id
_entity_poly.type
_entity_poly.pdbx_seq_one_letter_code
_entity_poly.pdbx_strand_id
1 'polypeptide(L)'
;MTEIQRIRKAINWLLYKGVAENDRELSEIMGYTKSSFSQIVNGRVPLSDKFAKKLCRLDENINEVWILTGEGEMFKNEPGTNLNSENGVTIQKDVWAVLQQQAQSLASKDRQIDELMNLLKEQIAENKKAVARQEDNASSAAAV
;
A
#
# COMPACT_ATOMS: atom_id res chain seq x y z
N MET A 1 1.91 24.58 -9.20
CA MET A 1 0.73 24.28 -10.06
C MET A 1 -0.21 25.46 -10.03
N THR A 2 -0.71 25.93 -11.17
CA THR A 2 -1.63 27.07 -11.24
C THR A 2 -3.06 26.67 -10.88
N GLU A 3 -3.90 27.63 -10.51
CA GLU A 3 -5.33 27.40 -10.21
C GLU A 3 -6.05 26.65 -11.35
N ILE A 4 -5.83 27.08 -12.59
CA ILE A 4 -6.40 26.47 -13.80
C ILE A 4 -5.98 25.00 -13.93
N GLN A 5 -4.71 24.70 -13.66
CA GLN A 5 -4.20 23.32 -13.70
C GLN A 5 -4.85 22.45 -12.63
N ARG A 6 -5.11 22.99 -11.43
CA ARG A 6 -5.80 22.27 -10.35
C ARG A 6 -7.25 21.97 -10.71
N ILE A 7 -7.97 22.95 -11.25
CA ILE A 7 -9.35 22.77 -11.73
C ILE A 7 -9.41 21.69 -12.81
N ARG A 8 -8.54 21.78 -13.83
CA ARG A 8 -8.51 20.79 -14.92
C ARG A 8 -8.19 19.38 -14.40
N LYS A 9 -7.27 19.25 -13.43
CA LYS A 9 -7.01 17.97 -12.77
C LYS A 9 -8.26 17.42 -12.07
N ALA A 10 -8.95 18.26 -11.29
CA ALA A 10 -10.17 17.85 -10.59
C ALA A 10 -11.31 17.45 -11.55
N ILE A 11 -11.46 18.16 -12.66
CA ILE A 11 -12.41 17.80 -13.72
C ILE A 11 -12.05 16.46 -14.36
N ASN A 12 -10.78 16.27 -14.75
CA ASN A 12 -10.32 15.02 -15.33
C ASN A 12 -10.53 13.82 -14.40
N TRP A 13 -10.36 14.02 -13.09
CA TRP A 13 -10.67 13.00 -12.10
C TRP A 13 -12.16 12.62 -12.08
N LEU A 14 -13.05 13.61 -12.10
CA LEU A 14 -14.49 13.36 -12.14
C LEU A 14 -14.92 12.64 -13.42
N LEU A 15 -14.30 12.97 -14.56
CA LEU A 15 -14.50 12.28 -15.83
C LEU A 15 -14.00 10.82 -15.75
N TYR A 16 -12.80 10.61 -15.22
CA TYR A 16 -12.22 9.28 -15.03
C TYR A 16 -13.05 8.39 -14.11
N LYS A 17 -13.62 8.97 -13.04
CA LYS A 17 -14.50 8.26 -12.09
C LYS A 17 -15.87 7.92 -12.69
N GLY A 18 -16.22 8.48 -13.84
CA GLY A 18 -17.53 8.30 -14.47
C GLY A 18 -18.64 9.14 -13.85
N VAL A 19 -18.31 10.26 -13.20
CA VAL A 19 -19.32 11.24 -12.74
C VAL A 19 -19.95 11.97 -13.93
N ALA A 20 -19.18 12.16 -15.00
CA ALA A 20 -19.62 12.69 -16.27
C ALA A 20 -18.75 12.06 -17.38
N GLU A 21 -19.28 11.95 -18.59
CA GLU A 21 -18.53 11.47 -19.76
C GLU A 21 -17.65 12.57 -20.38
N ASN A 22 -18.06 13.83 -20.25
CA ASN A 22 -17.37 14.97 -20.84
C ASN A 22 -17.68 16.29 -20.10
N ASP A 23 -16.89 17.33 -20.39
CA ASP A 23 -17.03 18.68 -19.81
C ASP A 23 -18.43 19.27 -19.97
N ARG A 24 -19.15 18.92 -21.04
CA ARG A 24 -20.50 19.42 -21.28
C ARG A 24 -21.45 18.82 -20.25
N GLU A 25 -21.46 17.49 -20.12
CA GLU A 25 -22.29 16.81 -19.12
C GLU A 25 -21.94 17.26 -17.70
N LEU A 26 -20.64 17.40 -17.39
CA LEU A 26 -20.21 17.92 -16.10
C LEU A 26 -20.72 19.34 -15.84
N SER A 27 -20.73 20.21 -16.86
CA SER A 27 -21.30 21.56 -16.74
C SER A 27 -22.80 21.53 -16.43
N GLU A 28 -23.55 20.62 -17.07
CA GLU A 28 -24.99 20.44 -16.87
C GLU A 28 -25.28 19.91 -15.46
N ILE A 29 -24.54 18.90 -14.98
CA ILE A 29 -24.63 18.35 -13.62
C ILE A 29 -24.33 19.43 -12.57
N MET A 30 -23.31 20.26 -12.81
CA MET A 30 -22.98 21.36 -11.89
C MET A 30 -23.95 22.55 -11.98
N GLY A 31 -24.91 22.52 -12.91
CA GLY A 31 -25.88 23.60 -13.14
C GLY A 31 -25.25 24.87 -13.71
N TYR A 32 -24.22 24.73 -14.55
CA TYR A 32 -23.60 25.82 -15.30
C TYR A 32 -23.87 25.67 -16.80
N THR A 33 -23.91 26.79 -17.51
CA THR A 33 -23.93 26.75 -18.98
C THR A 33 -22.56 26.33 -19.50
N LYS A 34 -22.53 25.69 -20.68
CA LYS A 34 -21.29 25.33 -21.39
C LYS A 34 -20.33 26.54 -21.53
N SER A 35 -20.88 27.72 -21.79
CA SER A 35 -20.10 28.96 -21.93
C SER A 35 -19.45 29.36 -20.62
N SER A 36 -20.24 29.47 -19.53
CA SER A 36 -19.74 29.86 -18.21
C SER A 36 -18.70 28.88 -17.68
N PHE A 37 -18.96 27.58 -17.83
CA PHE A 37 -18.04 26.53 -17.42
C PHE A 37 -16.70 26.64 -18.17
N SER A 38 -16.75 26.78 -19.50
CA SER A 38 -15.54 26.92 -20.33
C SER A 38 -14.72 28.16 -19.98
N GLN A 39 -15.36 29.28 -19.62
CA GLN A 39 -14.67 30.49 -19.20
C GLN A 39 -13.88 30.28 -17.90
N ILE A 40 -14.43 29.51 -16.95
CA ILE A 40 -13.76 29.17 -15.68
C ILE A 40 -12.61 28.18 -15.93
N VAL A 41 -12.88 27.09 -16.66
CA VAL A 41 -11.87 26.03 -16.93
C VAL A 41 -10.70 26.53 -17.77
N ASN A 42 -10.93 27.50 -18.65
CA ASN A 42 -9.88 28.15 -19.42
C ASN A 42 -9.25 29.36 -18.71
N GLY A 43 -9.64 29.65 -17.46
CA GLY A 43 -9.06 30.74 -16.66
C GLY A 43 -9.37 32.15 -17.17
N ARG A 44 -10.41 32.30 -18.01
CA ARG A 44 -10.90 33.62 -18.45
C ARG A 44 -11.67 34.33 -17.34
N VAL A 45 -12.25 33.55 -16.43
CA VAL A 45 -12.96 34.02 -15.24
C VAL A 45 -12.28 33.39 -14.02
N PRO A 46 -12.01 34.18 -12.96
CA PRO A 46 -11.42 33.65 -11.74
C PRO A 46 -12.29 32.56 -11.13
N LEU A 47 -11.66 31.57 -10.52
CA LEU A 47 -12.36 30.54 -9.78
C LEU A 47 -13.15 31.17 -8.62
N SER A 48 -14.41 30.75 -8.46
CA SER A 48 -15.22 31.13 -7.30
C SER A 48 -15.30 29.97 -6.31
N ASP A 49 -15.39 30.30 -5.02
CA ASP A 49 -15.65 29.33 -3.96
C ASP A 49 -16.90 28.49 -4.23
N LYS A 50 -17.93 29.09 -4.85
CA LYS A 50 -19.16 28.40 -5.24
C LYS A 50 -18.89 27.29 -6.26
N PHE A 51 -17.97 27.50 -7.20
CA PHE A 51 -17.58 26.49 -8.19
C PHE A 51 -16.79 25.37 -7.52
N ALA A 52 -15.78 25.70 -6.71
CA ALA A 52 -14.97 24.72 -5.99
C ALA A 52 -15.86 23.85 -5.07
N LYS A 53 -16.75 24.45 -4.30
CA LYS A 53 -17.72 23.74 -3.43
C LYS A 53 -18.63 22.80 -4.22
N LYS A 54 -19.14 23.24 -5.38
CA LYS A 54 -19.96 22.37 -6.23
C LYS A 54 -19.15 21.19 -6.76
N LEU A 55 -17.90 21.40 -7.13
CA LEU A 55 -17.00 20.34 -7.60
C LEU A 55 -16.73 19.32 -6.49
N CYS A 56 -16.40 19.78 -5.29
CA CYS A 56 -16.20 18.94 -4.10
C CYS A 56 -17.47 18.24 -3.60
N ARG A 57 -18.67 18.69 -4.00
CA ARG A 57 -19.93 17.97 -3.71
C ARG A 57 -20.13 16.76 -4.62
N LEU A 58 -19.54 16.76 -5.81
CA LEU A 58 -19.60 15.60 -6.71
C LEU A 58 -18.70 14.47 -6.23
N ASP A 59 -17.62 14.81 -5.53
CA ASP A 59 -16.75 13.85 -4.88
C ASP A 59 -16.18 14.42 -3.58
N GLU A 60 -16.67 13.88 -2.46
CA GLU A 60 -16.24 14.28 -1.11
C GLU A 60 -14.73 14.09 -0.89
N ASN A 61 -14.10 13.19 -1.65
CA ASN A 61 -12.68 12.92 -1.60
C ASN A 61 -11.85 14.09 -2.12
N ILE A 62 -12.39 14.99 -2.93
CA ILE A 62 -11.63 16.14 -3.46
C ILE A 62 -11.46 17.21 -2.37
N ASN A 63 -10.23 17.68 -2.19
CA ASN A 63 -9.87 18.73 -1.24
C ASN A 63 -10.18 20.13 -1.79
N GLU A 64 -11.13 20.83 -1.16
CA GLU A 64 -11.53 22.19 -1.53
C GLU A 64 -10.38 23.20 -1.34
N VAL A 65 -9.62 23.07 -0.25
CA VAL A 65 -8.48 23.95 0.05
C VAL A 65 -7.45 23.84 -1.06
N TRP A 66 -7.14 22.62 -1.49
CA TRP A 66 -6.21 22.41 -2.60
C TRP A 66 -6.70 23.06 -3.89
N ILE A 67 -7.99 22.99 -4.22
CA ILE A 67 -8.49 23.66 -5.43
C ILE A 67 -8.27 25.18 -5.33
N LEU A 68 -8.68 25.79 -4.23
CA LEU A 68 -8.67 27.25 -4.05
C LEU A 68 -7.27 27.81 -3.83
N THR A 69 -6.54 27.33 -2.83
CA THR A 69 -5.23 27.87 -2.45
C THR A 69 -4.07 27.13 -3.13
N GLY A 70 -4.27 25.87 -3.50
CA GLY A 70 -3.19 25.00 -3.97
C GLY A 70 -2.39 24.37 -2.84
N GLU A 71 -2.82 24.53 -1.59
CA GLU A 71 -2.15 23.96 -0.43
C GLU A 71 -2.65 22.53 -0.16
N GLY A 72 -1.72 21.65 0.20
CA GLY A 72 -1.99 20.23 0.48
C GLY A 72 -2.12 19.39 -0.80
N GLU A 73 -2.88 18.29 -0.68
CA GLU A 73 -3.09 17.33 -1.77
C GLU A 73 -4.48 17.45 -2.39
N MET A 74 -4.60 16.96 -3.63
CA MET A 74 -5.85 16.95 -4.39
C MET A 74 -6.96 16.14 -3.70
N PHE A 75 -6.61 15.04 -3.03
CA PHE A 75 -7.57 14.21 -2.32
C PHE A 75 -7.38 14.28 -0.81
N LYS A 76 -8.49 14.34 -0.08
CA LYS A 76 -8.53 14.36 1.39
C LYS A 76 -8.08 13.03 2.00
N ASN A 77 -8.37 11.93 1.30
CA ASN A 77 -8.05 10.57 1.74
C ASN A 77 -7.05 9.90 0.80
N GLU A 78 -6.06 10.64 0.27
CA GLU A 78 -4.90 9.91 -0.23
C GLU A 78 -4.34 9.06 0.93
N PRO A 79 -4.14 7.75 0.75
CA PRO A 79 -3.41 6.91 1.72
C PRO A 79 -1.92 7.30 1.84
N GLY A 80 -1.57 8.57 1.62
CA GLY A 80 -0.25 9.03 1.23
C GLY A 80 0.14 10.43 1.72
N THR A 81 -0.53 11.02 2.73
CA THR A 81 -0.02 12.28 3.33
C THR A 81 0.09 12.29 4.84
N ASN A 82 0.13 11.12 5.48
CA ASN A 82 0.94 10.93 6.68
C ASN A 82 2.20 10.10 6.36
N LEU A 83 2.96 10.53 5.34
CA LEU A 83 4.25 9.97 4.97
C LEU A 83 5.36 10.43 5.93
N ASN A 84 5.36 9.82 7.12
CA ASN A 84 6.60 9.55 7.84
C ASN A 84 6.92 8.05 7.64
N SER A 85 7.24 7.63 6.42
CA SER A 85 8.18 6.52 6.15
C SER A 85 8.24 6.25 4.65
N GLU A 86 9.45 6.32 4.11
CA GLU A 86 9.79 5.84 2.77
C GLU A 86 9.42 4.35 2.64
N ASN A 87 8.83 3.96 1.50
CA ASN A 87 8.53 2.58 1.07
C ASN A 87 7.28 1.87 1.66
N GLY A 88 6.15 2.56 1.82
CA GLY A 88 4.92 1.95 2.33
C GLY A 88 4.08 1.23 1.27
N VAL A 89 4.10 -0.11 1.25
CA VAL A 89 2.98 -0.92 0.73
C VAL A 89 1.80 -0.71 1.69
N THR A 90 0.66 -0.25 1.16
CA THR A 90 -0.55 -0.01 1.97
C THR A 90 -1.16 -1.34 2.40
N ILE A 91 -0.85 -1.77 3.62
CA ILE A 91 -1.39 -2.98 4.23
C ILE A 91 -2.64 -2.60 5.01
N GLN A 92 -3.81 -3.08 4.54
CA GLN A 92 -5.07 -2.96 5.30
C GLN A 92 -4.89 -3.61 6.69
N LYS A 93 -5.49 -3.03 7.74
CA LYS A 93 -5.30 -3.47 9.15
C LYS A 93 -5.49 -4.99 9.35
N ASP A 94 -6.40 -5.59 8.59
CA ASP A 94 -6.68 -7.02 8.65
C ASP A 94 -5.52 -7.86 8.12
N VAL A 95 -4.81 -7.37 7.10
CA VAL A 95 -3.63 -8.01 6.52
C VAL A 95 -2.41 -7.88 7.45
N TRP A 96 -2.32 -6.80 8.23
CA TRP A 96 -1.25 -6.63 9.23
C TRP A 96 -1.34 -7.66 10.36
N ALA A 97 -2.56 -7.97 10.83
CA ALA A 97 -2.78 -9.00 11.83
C ALA A 97 -2.30 -10.38 11.35
N VAL A 98 -2.55 -10.71 10.07
CA VAL A 98 -2.09 -11.96 9.45
C VAL A 98 -0.56 -11.99 9.35
N LEU A 99 0.08 -10.90 8.95
CA LEU A 99 1.55 -10.77 8.89
C LEU A 99 2.20 -10.99 10.26
N GLN A 100 1.64 -10.39 11.31
CA GLN A 100 2.16 -10.55 12.67
C GLN A 100 2.05 -12.01 13.14
N GLN A 101 0.92 -12.67 12.85
CA GLN A 101 0.72 -14.08 13.16
C GLN A 101 1.69 -14.99 12.39
N GLN A 102 1.95 -14.69 11.12
CA GLN A 102 2.92 -15.45 10.31
C GLN A 102 4.35 -15.29 10.82
N ALA A 103 4.77 -14.08 11.21
CA ALA A 103 6.10 -13.84 11.76
C ALA A 103 6.35 -14.63 13.05
N GLN A 104 5.35 -14.69 13.94
CA GLN A 104 5.43 -15.51 15.16
C GLN A 104 5.49 -17.00 14.83
N SER A 105 4.75 -17.46 13.83
CA SER A 105 4.78 -18.86 13.39
C SER A 105 6.16 -19.23 12.82
N LEU A 106 6.78 -18.37 12.01
CA LEU A 106 8.13 -18.58 11.47
C LEU A 106 9.17 -18.70 12.60
N ALA A 107 9.15 -17.77 13.55
CA ALA A 107 10.08 -17.80 14.69
C ALA A 107 9.93 -19.08 15.54
N SER A 108 8.71 -19.60 15.68
CA SER A 108 8.47 -20.87 16.38
C SER A 108 9.00 -22.09 15.60
N LYS A 109 8.90 -22.06 14.27
CA LYS A 109 9.40 -23.13 13.40
C LYS A 109 10.92 -23.17 13.35
N ASP A 110 11.59 -22.02 13.33
CA ASP A 110 13.06 -21.95 13.34
C ASP A 110 13.65 -22.60 14.59
N ARG A 111 13.03 -22.38 15.76
CA ARG A 111 13.46 -23.05 17.01
C ARG A 111 13.31 -24.57 16.96
N GLN A 112 12.21 -25.07 16.38
CA GLN A 112 12.00 -26.50 16.21
C GLN A 112 13.04 -27.12 15.26
N ILE A 113 13.43 -26.39 14.22
CA ILE A 113 14.49 -26.83 13.29
C ILE A 113 15.84 -26.93 14.02
N ASP A 114 16.19 -25.97 14.86
CA ASP A 114 17.44 -26.01 15.64
C ASP A 114 17.47 -27.18 16.63
N GLU A 115 16.36 -27.46 17.31
CA GLU A 115 16.23 -28.61 18.21
C GLU A 115 16.40 -29.94 17.47
N LEU A 116 15.74 -30.11 16.32
CA LEU A 116 15.88 -31.30 15.48
C LEU A 116 17.30 -31.44 14.93
N MET A 117 17.96 -30.34 14.58
CA MET A 117 19.35 -30.36 14.10
C MET A 117 20.31 -30.82 15.20
N ASN A 118 20.08 -30.41 16.44
CA ASN A 118 20.89 -30.84 17.58
C ASN A 118 20.69 -32.32 17.88
N LEU A 119 19.45 -32.80 17.90
CA LEU A 119 19.14 -34.23 18.08
C LEU A 119 19.78 -35.08 16.97
N LEU A 120 19.73 -34.61 15.71
CA LEU A 120 20.35 -35.33 14.60
C LEU A 120 21.87 -35.38 14.72
N LYS A 121 22.52 -34.28 15.12
CA LYS A 121 23.98 -34.25 15.36
C LYS A 121 24.39 -35.20 16.49
N GLU A 122 23.61 -35.25 17.56
CA GLU A 122 23.86 -36.14 18.69
C GLU A 122 23.73 -37.61 18.28
N GLN A 123 22.67 -37.97 17.55
CA GLN A 123 22.48 -39.32 17.03
C GLN A 123 23.60 -39.75 16.07
N ILE A 124 24.07 -38.86 15.19
CA ILE A 124 25.20 -39.13 14.29
C ILE A 124 26.47 -39.38 15.11
N ALA A 125 26.73 -38.59 16.16
CA ALA A 125 27.89 -38.75 17.02
C ALA A 125 27.85 -40.06 17.82
N GLU A 126 26.68 -40.44 18.34
CA GLU A 126 26.48 -41.71 19.03
C GLU A 126 26.65 -42.91 18.09
N ASN A 127 26.03 -42.87 16.92
CA ASN A 127 26.17 -43.93 15.92
C ASN A 127 27.63 -44.09 15.47
N LYS A 128 28.35 -42.98 15.25
CA LYS A 128 29.79 -43.02 14.90
C LYS A 128 30.64 -43.63 16.02
N LYS A 129 30.35 -43.32 17.29
CA LYS A 129 31.01 -43.95 18.44
C LYS A 129 30.68 -45.43 18.57
N ALA A 130 29.44 -45.83 18.30
CA ALA A 130 29.02 -47.23 18.34
C ALA A 130 29.69 -48.07 17.24
N VAL A 131 29.79 -47.53 16.02
CA VAL A 131 30.50 -48.18 14.89
C VAL A 131 31.98 -48.35 15.20
N ALA A 132 32.66 -47.32 15.70
CA ALA A 132 34.08 -47.41 16.07
C ALA A 132 34.34 -48.50 17.14
N ARG A 133 33.46 -48.61 18.15
CA ARG A 133 33.55 -49.67 19.17
C ARG A 133 33.31 -51.08 18.63
N GLN A 134 32.47 -51.22 17.60
CA GLN A 134 32.24 -52.51 16.95
C GLN A 134 33.43 -52.93 16.08
N GLU A 135 34.07 -51.99 15.39
CA GLU A 135 35.28 -52.26 14.59
C GLU A 135 36.47 -52.67 15.48
N ASP A 136 36.68 -51.99 16.62
CA ASP A 136 37.73 -52.34 17.57
C ASP A 136 37.52 -53.74 18.19
N ASN A 137 36.28 -54.07 18.56
CA ASN A 137 35.94 -55.39 19.10
C ASN A 137 36.05 -56.51 18.05
N ALA A 138 35.68 -56.25 16.79
CA ALA A 138 35.82 -57.23 15.71
C ALA A 138 37.29 -57.46 15.33
N SER A 139 38.12 -56.41 15.35
CA SER A 139 39.56 -56.51 15.09
C SER A 139 40.29 -57.27 16.20
N SER A 140 39.90 -57.06 17.47
CA SER A 140 40.49 -57.78 18.60
C SER A 140 40.08 -59.26 18.68
N ALA A 141 38.84 -59.60 18.28
CA ALA A 141 38.37 -60.98 18.22
C ALA A 141 38.98 -61.80 17.07
N ALA A 142 39.43 -61.15 15.99
CA ALA A 142 40.09 -61.82 14.85
C ALA A 142 41.60 -62.05 15.06
N ALA A 143 42.18 -61.48 16.12
CA ALA A 143 43.61 -61.54 16.43
C ALA A 143 43.99 -62.58 17.52
N VAL A 144 43.05 -63.43 17.94
CA VAL A 144 43.24 -64.50 18.94
C VAL A 144 43.09 -65.87 18.29
#